data_AF-A0A7V6W451-F1
#
_entry.id   AF-A0A7V6W451-F1
#
_cell.length_a   1.000
_cell.length_b   1.000
_cell.length_c   1.000
_cell.angle_alpha   90.00
_cell.angle_beta   90.00
_cell.angle_gamma   90.00
#
_symmetry.space_group_name_H-M   'P 1'
#
loop_
_entity.id
_entity.type
_entity.pdbx_description
1 polymer ?
#
loop_
_entity_poly.entity_id
_entity_poly.type
_entity_poly.pdbx_seq_one_letter_code
_entity_poly.pdbx_strand_id
1 'polypeptide(L)'
;MRQNIEVLFDRWTNEWQQRLTECNRQNRLFSTWRGLVALTALGFMVVAALTQNHWYWLPTAAAVAGFIYLVRRHQGIRRKVLKYRNRLRVVAAYKERWDGSWQDPVDSQTFSNAFVHNKESDADEESEVGQDLAVEYIAHDLDLVGPGSLFDYLCTARSFSGRRQLFDWLTEFNVTQQVSRIRKRQHAARELAEKPRFCVELQTLMASVHPGVPRSQASKPDCDVGWALHRAVAALPPFLPRLEWIA
;
A
#
# COMPACT_ATOMS: atom_id res chain seq x y z
N MET A 1 -3.33 -2.08 28.58
CA MET A 1 -3.61 -1.76 27.16
C MET A 1 -2.90 -2.73 26.21
N ARG A 2 -1.55 -2.75 26.16
CA ARG A 2 -0.70 -3.60 25.31
C ARG A 2 -1.25 -5.01 25.00
N GLN A 3 -1.40 -5.86 26.02
CA GLN A 3 -1.88 -7.26 25.91
C GLN A 3 -3.18 -7.42 25.10
N ASN A 4 -4.13 -6.48 25.20
CA ASN A 4 -5.40 -6.56 24.48
C ASN A 4 -5.20 -6.37 22.96
N ILE A 5 -4.20 -5.57 22.55
CA ILE A 5 -3.93 -5.30 21.12
C ILE A 5 -3.14 -6.46 20.51
N GLU A 6 -2.19 -7.04 21.24
CA GLU A 6 -1.46 -8.25 20.85
C GLU A 6 -2.44 -9.40 20.58
N VAL A 7 -3.32 -9.72 21.53
CA VAL A 7 -4.37 -10.76 21.39
C VAL A 7 -5.36 -10.47 20.25
N LEU A 8 -5.67 -9.20 19.97
CA LEU A 8 -6.49 -8.83 18.81
C LEU A 8 -5.77 -9.08 17.50
N PHE A 9 -4.47 -8.76 17.42
CA PHE A 9 -3.68 -8.94 16.20
C PHE A 9 -3.41 -10.43 15.94
N ASP A 10 -3.18 -11.24 16.97
CA ASP A 10 -3.06 -12.71 16.84
C ASP A 10 -4.35 -13.33 16.30
N ARG A 11 -5.51 -12.90 16.83
CA ARG A 11 -6.82 -13.32 16.34
C ARG A 11 -7.00 -12.98 14.85
N TRP A 12 -6.60 -11.78 14.44
CA TRP A 12 -6.68 -11.35 13.04
C TRP A 12 -5.68 -12.07 12.13
N THR A 13 -4.43 -12.31 12.57
CA THR A 13 -3.47 -13.08 11.77
C THR A 13 -3.93 -14.50 11.56
N ASN A 14 -4.47 -15.15 12.59
CA ASN A 14 -5.01 -16.52 12.48
C ASN A 14 -6.22 -16.56 11.53
N GLU A 15 -7.17 -15.63 11.67
CA GLU A 15 -8.33 -15.53 10.77
C GLU A 15 -7.91 -15.34 9.30
N TRP A 16 -6.94 -14.45 9.05
CA TRP A 16 -6.55 -14.09 7.69
C TRP A 16 -5.56 -15.08 7.06
N GLN A 17 -4.78 -15.81 7.87
CA GLN A 17 -4.02 -16.98 7.42
C GLN A 17 -4.96 -18.11 6.97
N GLN A 18 -5.97 -18.47 7.77
CA GLN A 18 -6.98 -19.49 7.40
C GLN A 18 -7.74 -19.10 6.11
N ARG A 19 -8.14 -17.84 5.98
CA ARG A 19 -8.78 -17.34 4.74
C ARG A 19 -7.80 -17.33 3.55
N LEU A 20 -6.50 -17.09 3.78
CA LEU A 20 -5.47 -17.12 2.74
C LEU A 20 -5.15 -18.55 2.27
N THR A 21 -5.04 -19.54 3.17
CA THR A 21 -4.79 -20.94 2.80
C THR A 21 -5.94 -21.51 1.98
N GLU A 22 -7.20 -21.26 2.37
CA GLU A 22 -8.37 -21.68 1.58
C GLU A 22 -8.42 -20.97 0.20
N CYS A 23 -8.18 -19.66 0.15
CA CYS A 23 -8.08 -18.96 -1.14
C CYS A 23 -6.95 -19.50 -2.01
N ASN A 24 -5.81 -19.91 -1.43
CA ASN A 24 -4.69 -20.51 -2.15
C ASN A 24 -5.02 -21.94 -2.64
N ARG A 25 -5.74 -22.75 -1.85
CA ARG A 25 -6.22 -24.08 -2.24
C ARG A 25 -7.14 -23.98 -3.48
N GLN A 26 -8.11 -23.07 -3.43
CA GLN A 26 -8.96 -22.76 -4.58
C GLN A 26 -8.13 -22.25 -5.77
N ASN A 27 -7.19 -21.33 -5.54
CA ASN A 27 -6.36 -20.75 -6.59
C ASN A 27 -5.53 -21.79 -7.36
N ARG A 28 -4.98 -22.81 -6.68
CA ARG A 28 -4.26 -23.92 -7.32
C ARG A 28 -5.17 -24.70 -8.29
N LEU A 29 -6.38 -25.07 -7.84
CA LEU A 29 -7.37 -25.78 -8.67
C LEU A 29 -7.78 -24.94 -9.89
N PHE A 30 -8.16 -23.67 -9.71
CA PHE A 30 -8.55 -22.82 -10.84
C PHE A 30 -7.37 -22.53 -11.81
N SER A 31 -6.12 -22.66 -11.35
CA SER A 31 -4.94 -22.56 -12.22
C SER A 31 -4.80 -23.77 -13.16
N THR A 32 -4.95 -25.00 -12.64
CA THR A 32 -4.85 -26.22 -13.44
C THR A 32 -6.04 -26.37 -14.39
N TRP A 33 -7.27 -26.14 -13.93
CA TRP A 33 -8.47 -26.19 -14.77
C TRP A 33 -8.41 -25.20 -15.95
N ARG A 34 -7.86 -23.99 -15.76
CA ARG A 34 -7.63 -23.02 -16.85
C ARG A 34 -6.66 -23.57 -17.91
N GLY A 35 -5.61 -24.29 -17.49
CA GLY A 35 -4.66 -24.93 -18.41
C GLY A 35 -5.30 -26.06 -19.20
N LEU A 36 -6.04 -26.95 -18.53
CA LEU A 36 -6.75 -28.07 -19.17
C LEU A 36 -7.76 -27.60 -20.22
N VAL A 37 -8.58 -26.58 -19.90
CA VAL A 37 -9.58 -26.05 -20.86
C VAL A 37 -8.93 -25.33 -22.04
N ALA A 38 -7.74 -24.73 -21.87
CA ALA A 38 -6.98 -24.20 -23.00
C ALA A 38 -6.46 -25.31 -23.94
N LEU A 39 -5.99 -26.43 -23.38
CA LEU A 39 -5.51 -27.58 -24.14
C LEU A 39 -6.65 -28.30 -24.88
N THR A 40 -7.84 -28.45 -24.27
CA THR A 40 -8.99 -29.04 -24.97
C THR A 40 -9.54 -28.12 -26.07
N ALA A 41 -9.58 -26.80 -25.85
CA ALA A 41 -9.94 -25.84 -26.89
C ALA A 41 -8.98 -25.91 -28.10
N LEU A 42 -7.68 -26.01 -27.85
CA LEU A 42 -6.66 -26.19 -28.91
C LEU A 42 -6.87 -27.52 -29.66
N GLY A 43 -7.15 -28.61 -28.95
CA GLY A 43 -7.43 -29.92 -29.55
C GLY A 43 -8.64 -29.90 -30.49
N PHE A 44 -9.77 -29.33 -30.05
CA PHE A 44 -10.96 -29.20 -30.92
C PHE A 44 -10.70 -28.30 -32.13
N MET A 45 -9.95 -27.21 -31.98
CA MET A 45 -9.55 -26.33 -33.09
C MET A 45 -8.72 -27.07 -34.15
N VAL A 46 -7.78 -27.93 -33.75
CA VAL A 46 -6.98 -28.75 -34.68
C VAL A 46 -7.84 -29.78 -35.41
N VAL A 47 -8.76 -30.46 -34.70
CA VAL A 47 -9.70 -31.42 -35.33
C VAL A 47 -10.64 -30.72 -36.31
N ALA A 48 -11.15 -29.53 -35.99
CA ALA A 48 -11.97 -28.73 -36.89
C ALA A 48 -11.22 -28.36 -38.19
N ALA A 49 -9.95 -27.96 -38.08
CA ALA A 49 -9.11 -27.61 -39.22
C ALA A 49 -8.81 -28.82 -40.14
N LEU A 50 -8.50 -29.99 -39.55
CA LEU A 50 -8.16 -31.20 -40.30
C LEU A 50 -9.37 -31.86 -40.98
N THR A 51 -10.56 -31.80 -40.37
CA THR A 51 -11.77 -32.44 -40.91
C THR A 51 -12.57 -31.55 -41.86
N GLN A 52 -12.31 -30.23 -41.86
CA GLN A 52 -13.12 -29.18 -42.51
C GLN A 52 -14.62 -29.19 -42.16
N ASN A 53 -15.05 -30.00 -41.19
CA ASN A 53 -16.45 -30.12 -40.79
C ASN A 53 -16.84 -28.97 -39.86
N HIS A 54 -17.79 -28.14 -40.30
CA HIS A 54 -18.22 -26.95 -39.58
C HIS A 54 -18.80 -27.25 -38.17
N TRP A 55 -19.25 -28.48 -37.90
CA TRP A 55 -19.83 -28.86 -36.62
C TRP A 55 -18.86 -28.70 -35.43
N TYR A 56 -17.55 -28.86 -35.65
CA TYR A 56 -16.53 -28.75 -34.59
C TYR A 56 -16.26 -27.31 -34.12
N TRP A 57 -16.78 -26.28 -34.80
CA TRP A 57 -16.69 -24.90 -34.30
C TRP A 57 -17.56 -24.67 -33.05
N LEU A 58 -18.68 -25.37 -32.89
CA LEU A 58 -19.56 -25.27 -31.73
C LEU A 58 -18.87 -25.65 -30.40
N PRO A 59 -18.27 -26.86 -30.24
CA PRO A 59 -17.54 -27.20 -29.02
C PRO A 59 -16.29 -26.33 -28.82
N THR A 60 -15.64 -25.88 -29.90
CA THR A 60 -14.50 -24.96 -29.81
C THR A 60 -14.91 -23.61 -29.20
N ALA A 61 -16.01 -23.02 -29.68
CA ALA A 61 -16.56 -21.77 -29.14
C ALA A 61 -17.00 -21.93 -27.67
N ALA A 62 -17.64 -23.05 -27.33
CA ALA A 62 -18.02 -23.36 -25.95
C ALA A 62 -16.81 -23.48 -25.00
N ALA A 63 -15.73 -24.13 -25.45
CA ALA A 63 -14.49 -24.25 -24.68
C ALA A 63 -13.82 -22.88 -24.46
N VAL A 64 -13.79 -22.01 -25.48
CA VAL A 64 -13.30 -20.62 -25.37
C VAL A 64 -14.13 -19.81 -24.39
N ALA A 65 -15.47 -19.91 -24.42
CA ALA A 65 -16.34 -19.25 -23.45
C ALA A 65 -16.08 -19.74 -22.01
N GLY A 66 -15.91 -21.05 -21.82
CA GLY A 66 -15.53 -21.66 -20.54
C GLY A 66 -14.17 -21.18 -20.03
N PHE A 67 -13.17 -21.04 -20.91
CA PHE A 67 -11.86 -20.47 -20.57
C PHE A 67 -11.98 -19.01 -20.10
N ILE A 68 -12.75 -18.18 -20.80
CA ILE A 68 -12.97 -16.77 -20.44
C ILE A 68 -13.66 -16.65 -19.06
N TYR A 69 -14.64 -17.52 -18.78
CA TYR A 69 -15.28 -17.61 -17.46
C TYR A 69 -14.26 -18.00 -16.36
N LEU A 70 -13.46 -19.04 -16.58
CA LEU A 70 -12.43 -19.50 -15.65
C LEU A 70 -11.37 -18.43 -15.38
N VAL A 71 -10.94 -17.68 -16.41
CA VAL A 71 -10.02 -16.53 -16.27
C VAL A 71 -10.61 -15.46 -15.37
N ARG A 72 -11.87 -15.04 -15.59
CA ARG A 72 -12.54 -14.04 -14.74
C ARG A 72 -12.70 -14.55 -13.30
N ARG A 73 -13.05 -15.82 -13.09
CA ARG A 73 -13.16 -16.43 -11.75
C ARG A 73 -11.80 -16.49 -11.04
N HIS A 74 -10.75 -16.90 -11.73
CA HIS A 74 -9.38 -16.94 -11.22
C HIS A 74 -8.86 -15.55 -10.84
N GLN A 75 -9.09 -14.52 -11.67
CA GLN A 75 -8.77 -13.12 -11.32
C GLN A 75 -9.44 -12.68 -10.01
N GLY A 76 -10.72 -13.03 -9.82
CA GLY A 76 -11.44 -12.77 -8.56
C GLY A 76 -10.81 -13.44 -7.34
N ILE A 77 -10.32 -14.68 -7.48
CA ILE A 77 -9.62 -15.40 -6.40
C ILE A 77 -8.23 -14.78 -6.15
N ARG A 78 -7.47 -14.45 -7.19
CA ARG A 78 -6.17 -13.77 -7.07
C ARG A 78 -6.28 -12.42 -6.34
N ARG A 79 -7.36 -11.67 -6.56
CA ARG A 79 -7.68 -10.45 -5.79
C ARG A 79 -7.92 -10.74 -4.29
N LYS A 80 -8.61 -11.83 -3.93
CA LYS A 80 -8.79 -12.25 -2.52
C LYS A 80 -7.46 -12.65 -1.88
N VAL A 81 -6.65 -13.45 -2.56
CA VAL A 81 -5.29 -13.84 -2.13
C VAL A 81 -4.43 -12.61 -1.84
N LEU A 82 -4.40 -11.64 -2.77
CA LEU A 82 -3.66 -10.38 -2.59
C LEU A 82 -4.19 -9.57 -1.40
N LYS A 83 -5.52 -9.45 -1.22
CA LYS A 83 -6.12 -8.75 -0.07
C LYS A 83 -5.67 -9.34 1.27
N TYR A 84 -5.74 -10.66 1.46
CA TYR A 84 -5.31 -11.29 2.71
C TYR A 84 -3.79 -11.25 2.90
N ARG A 85 -2.98 -11.42 1.84
CA ARG A 85 -1.53 -11.27 1.92
C ARG A 85 -1.11 -9.84 2.32
N ASN A 86 -1.80 -8.83 1.80
CA ASN A 86 -1.56 -7.43 2.18
C ASN A 86 -1.97 -7.15 3.63
N ARG A 87 -3.11 -7.66 4.09
CA ARG A 87 -3.53 -7.55 5.51
C ARG A 87 -2.48 -8.13 6.47
N LEU A 88 -1.98 -9.33 6.16
CA LEU A 88 -0.94 -9.98 6.96
C LEU A 88 0.37 -9.18 6.95
N ARG A 89 0.79 -8.62 5.81
CA ARG A 89 1.96 -7.73 5.75
C ARG A 89 1.77 -6.46 6.60
N VAL A 90 0.57 -5.87 6.62
CA VAL A 90 0.29 -4.69 7.46
C VAL A 90 0.42 -5.02 8.94
N VAL A 91 -0.17 -6.13 9.41
CA VAL A 91 -0.09 -6.51 10.83
C VAL A 91 1.32 -6.99 11.23
N ALA A 92 2.05 -7.66 10.34
CA ALA A 92 3.47 -7.97 10.56
C ALA A 92 4.29 -6.69 10.79
N ALA A 93 4.13 -5.67 9.93
CA ALA A 93 4.78 -4.36 10.06
C ALA A 93 4.36 -3.51 11.28
N TYR A 94 3.34 -3.95 12.02
CA TYR A 94 3.02 -3.44 13.36
C TYR A 94 3.68 -4.25 14.47
N LYS A 95 3.75 -5.58 14.35
CA LYS A 95 4.48 -6.44 15.31
C LYS A 95 5.99 -6.15 15.30
N GLU A 96 6.57 -6.03 14.11
CA GLU A 96 7.97 -5.59 13.89
C GLU A 96 8.30 -4.29 14.65
N ARG A 97 7.32 -3.37 14.83
CA ARG A 97 7.49 -2.13 15.62
C ARG A 97 7.49 -2.36 17.13
N TRP A 98 6.74 -3.33 17.63
CA TRP A 98 6.71 -3.69 19.06
C TRP A 98 7.91 -4.54 19.47
N ASP A 99 8.43 -5.33 18.54
CA ASP A 99 9.57 -6.24 18.74
C ASP A 99 10.93 -5.56 18.41
N GLY A 100 10.94 -4.26 18.10
CA GLY A 100 12.14 -3.49 17.74
C GLY A 100 12.69 -3.74 16.32
N SER A 101 12.37 -4.89 15.72
CA SER A 101 12.80 -5.37 14.40
C SER A 101 12.22 -4.61 13.18
N TRP A 102 11.86 -3.33 13.33
CA TRP A 102 11.25 -2.51 12.28
C TRP A 102 12.25 -1.77 11.39
N GLN A 103 13.52 -1.78 11.75
CA GLN A 103 14.60 -1.07 11.06
C GLN A 103 14.90 -1.74 9.71
N ASP A 104 14.49 -1.09 8.63
CA ASP A 104 14.99 -1.35 7.27
C ASP A 104 15.89 -0.16 6.88
N PRO A 105 17.23 -0.30 6.97
CA PRO A 105 18.15 0.80 6.70
C PRO A 105 18.08 1.31 5.26
N VAL A 106 17.71 0.44 4.31
CA VAL A 106 17.63 0.77 2.88
C VAL A 106 16.40 1.66 2.61
N ASP A 107 15.26 1.33 3.22
CA ASP A 107 14.03 2.11 3.10
C ASP A 107 14.14 3.54 3.67
N SER A 108 14.93 3.73 4.74
CA SER A 108 15.16 5.03 5.38
C SER A 108 16.15 5.90 4.61
N GLN A 109 17.38 5.40 4.39
CA GLN A 109 18.46 6.18 3.76
C GLN A 109 18.09 6.62 2.33
N THR A 110 17.34 5.80 1.60
CA THR A 110 16.83 6.15 0.26
C THR A 110 15.87 7.35 0.32
N PHE A 111 15.13 7.51 1.42
CA PHE A 111 14.12 8.55 1.57
C PHE A 111 14.68 9.87 2.13
N SER A 112 15.65 9.83 3.05
CA SER A 112 16.36 11.02 3.53
C SER A 112 17.17 11.66 2.40
N ASN A 113 18.02 10.87 1.72
CA ASN A 113 18.89 11.36 0.65
C ASN A 113 18.08 11.96 -0.53
N ALA A 114 16.86 11.47 -0.74
CA ALA A 114 15.93 11.96 -1.76
C ALA A 114 15.19 13.27 -1.42
N PHE A 115 15.36 13.85 -0.21
CA PHE A 115 15.02 15.26 0.04
C PHE A 115 16.25 16.15 0.15
N VAL A 116 17.30 15.72 0.85
CA VAL A 116 18.51 16.53 1.10
C VAL A 116 19.05 17.09 -0.22
N HIS A 117 19.28 16.22 -1.22
CA HIS A 117 19.74 16.63 -2.55
C HIS A 117 18.66 17.22 -3.46
N ASN A 118 17.37 17.08 -3.12
CA ASN A 118 16.27 17.65 -3.91
C ASN A 118 15.80 19.01 -3.36
N LYS A 119 16.51 19.55 -2.35
CA LYS A 119 16.39 20.95 -1.94
C LYS A 119 17.51 21.81 -2.54
N GLU A 120 18.65 21.21 -2.89
CA GLU A 120 19.75 21.87 -3.62
C GLU A 120 19.39 22.28 -5.05
N SER A 121 18.43 21.61 -5.71
CA SER A 121 18.08 21.85 -7.12
C SER A 121 17.14 23.03 -7.37
N ASP A 122 16.43 23.48 -6.33
CA ASP A 122 15.28 24.39 -6.43
C ASP A 122 15.57 25.73 -5.73
N ALA A 123 16.85 26.01 -5.43
CA ALA A 123 17.29 27.17 -4.66
C ALA A 123 17.80 28.32 -5.55
N ASP A 124 16.94 29.32 -5.78
CA ASP A 124 17.38 30.65 -6.22
C ASP A 124 18.27 31.30 -5.13
N GLU A 125 19.38 31.93 -5.52
CA GLU A 125 20.57 32.17 -4.67
C GLU A 125 20.40 33.19 -3.49
N GLU A 126 19.20 33.74 -3.23
CA GLU A 126 18.97 34.82 -2.26
C GLU A 126 18.17 34.42 -0.98
N SER A 127 18.04 33.13 -0.67
CA SER A 127 17.31 32.67 0.54
C SER A 127 18.15 32.74 1.84
N GLU A 128 17.51 32.99 2.99
CA GLU A 128 18.18 33.18 4.30
C GLU A 128 18.92 31.92 4.82
N VAL A 129 20.22 31.83 4.49
CA VAL A 129 21.15 30.73 4.84
C VAL A 129 21.15 30.34 6.33
N GLY A 130 20.76 31.24 7.25
CA GLY A 130 20.82 31.02 8.70
C GLY A 130 19.77 30.07 9.28
N GLN A 131 18.57 29.97 8.70
CA GLN A 131 17.47 29.19 9.30
C GLN A 131 17.50 27.71 8.92
N ASP A 132 17.78 27.40 7.65
CA ASP A 132 17.78 26.02 7.16
C ASP A 132 18.91 25.17 7.76
N LEU A 133 20.12 25.73 7.91
CA LEU A 133 21.24 25.06 8.56
C LEU A 133 20.93 24.72 10.04
N ALA A 134 20.17 25.57 10.73
CA ALA A 134 19.75 25.30 12.10
C ALA A 134 18.72 24.16 12.17
N VAL A 135 17.78 24.09 11.22
CA VAL A 135 16.81 22.99 11.12
C VAL A 135 17.49 21.66 10.79
N GLU A 136 18.47 21.65 9.88
CA GLU A 136 19.22 20.43 9.56
C GLU A 136 20.06 19.95 10.75
N TYR A 137 20.77 20.86 11.43
CA TYR A 137 21.54 20.52 12.64
C TYR A 137 20.65 19.95 13.75
N ILE A 138 19.52 20.60 14.04
CA ILE A 138 18.55 20.13 15.06
C ILE A 138 17.93 18.78 14.66
N ALA A 139 17.65 18.58 13.37
CA ALA A 139 17.08 17.32 12.88
C ALA A 139 18.07 16.14 12.95
N HIS A 140 19.37 16.41 12.88
CA HIS A 140 20.42 15.40 13.10
C HIS A 140 20.74 15.19 14.59
N ASP A 141 20.78 16.23 15.41
CA ASP A 141 21.06 16.13 16.86
C ASP A 141 19.94 15.42 17.64
N LEU A 142 18.69 15.58 17.20
CA LEU A 142 17.51 14.93 17.79
C LEU A 142 17.10 13.61 17.13
N ASP A 143 17.95 13.02 16.27
CA ASP A 143 17.67 11.80 15.49
C ASP A 143 16.28 11.83 14.80
N LEU A 144 15.88 12.97 14.23
CA LEU A 144 14.55 13.11 13.60
C LEU A 144 14.47 12.40 12.26
N VAL A 145 15.58 12.36 11.52
CA VAL A 145 15.68 11.86 10.14
C VAL A 145 16.98 11.07 9.94
N GLY A 146 16.95 10.04 9.10
CA GLY A 146 18.07 9.10 8.90
C GLY A 146 17.76 7.69 9.43
N PRO A 147 18.69 6.72 9.26
CA PRO A 147 18.42 5.31 9.48
C PRO A 147 18.16 4.96 10.95
N GLY A 148 16.91 4.63 11.28
CA GLY A 148 16.49 4.31 12.66
C GLY A 148 15.96 5.52 13.45
N SER A 149 15.76 6.65 12.77
CA SER A 149 15.25 7.90 13.31
C SER A 149 13.81 7.84 13.87
N LEU A 150 13.43 8.91 14.59
CA LEU A 150 12.07 9.14 15.05
C LEU A 150 11.05 9.12 13.89
N PHE A 151 11.42 9.65 12.71
CA PHE A 151 10.60 9.56 11.50
C PHE A 151 10.28 8.10 11.15
N ASP A 152 11.27 7.21 11.04
CA ASP A 152 11.05 5.82 10.62
C ASP A 152 10.16 5.03 11.59
N TYR A 153 10.38 5.26 12.89
CA TYR A 153 9.61 4.65 13.97
C TYR A 153 8.13 5.03 13.87
N LEU A 154 7.84 6.34 13.84
CA LEU A 154 6.48 6.89 13.74
C LEU A 154 5.82 6.62 12.37
N CYS A 155 6.61 6.49 11.31
CA CYS A 155 6.11 6.40 9.94
C CYS A 155 5.41 5.05 9.68
N THR A 156 4.08 5.06 9.82
CA THR A 156 3.18 3.98 9.37
C THR A 156 2.63 4.20 7.95
N ALA A 157 2.89 5.36 7.35
CA ALA A 157 2.42 5.75 6.03
C ALA A 157 2.85 4.79 4.90
N ARG A 158 2.07 4.82 3.80
CA ARG A 158 2.22 3.93 2.63
C ARG A 158 2.24 4.66 1.28
N SER A 159 1.63 5.85 1.17
CA SER A 159 1.87 6.76 0.05
C SER A 159 3.21 7.48 0.21
N PHE A 160 3.65 8.17 -0.84
CA PHE A 160 4.75 9.13 -0.80
C PHE A 160 4.34 10.44 -0.10
N SER A 161 3.19 10.99 -0.47
CA SER A 161 2.65 12.25 0.07
C SER A 161 2.46 12.23 1.59
N GLY A 162 1.96 11.11 2.14
CA GLY A 162 1.82 10.92 3.60
C GLY A 162 3.15 10.71 4.32
N ARG A 163 4.27 10.57 3.58
CA ARG A 163 5.63 10.54 4.13
C ARG A 163 6.33 11.88 4.02
N ARG A 164 6.14 12.64 2.91
CA ARG A 164 6.53 14.06 2.84
C ARG A 164 5.87 14.81 3.99
N GLN A 165 4.54 14.77 4.07
CA GLN A 165 3.77 15.44 5.12
C GLN A 165 4.18 15.07 6.57
N LEU A 166 4.61 13.83 6.84
CA LEU A 166 5.11 13.47 8.19
C LEU A 166 6.53 13.98 8.44
N PHE A 167 7.41 13.92 7.43
CA PHE A 167 8.76 14.49 7.49
C PHE A 167 8.66 16.01 7.71
N ASP A 168 7.85 16.70 6.91
CA ASP A 168 7.61 18.13 7.00
C ASP A 168 7.12 18.51 8.40
N TRP A 169 6.17 17.75 8.99
CA TRP A 169 5.69 18.03 10.36
C TRP A 169 6.70 17.73 11.48
N LEU A 170 7.83 17.07 11.19
CA LEU A 170 8.94 16.87 12.13
C LEU A 170 10.06 17.89 11.93
N THR A 171 10.29 18.37 10.72
CA THR A 171 11.35 19.37 10.41
C THR A 171 10.85 20.82 10.38
N GLU A 172 9.55 21.07 10.17
CA GLU A 172 8.96 22.41 10.13
C GLU A 172 8.81 23.01 11.54
N PHE A 173 9.91 23.54 12.09
CA PHE A 173 9.97 24.26 13.38
C PHE A 173 9.31 25.66 13.32
N ASN A 174 8.09 25.72 12.81
CA ASN A 174 7.35 26.95 12.61
C ASN A 174 6.79 27.49 13.94
N VAL A 175 7.43 28.55 14.45
CA VAL A 175 7.10 29.24 15.70
C VAL A 175 5.63 29.70 15.76
N THR A 176 4.97 29.86 14.60
CA THR A 176 3.56 30.29 14.51
C THR A 176 2.53 29.15 14.55
N GLN A 177 2.92 27.88 14.80
CA GLN A 177 1.99 26.75 14.87
C GLN A 177 0.88 26.96 15.91
N GLN A 178 -0.31 27.31 15.42
CA GLN A 178 -1.48 27.55 16.27
C GLN A 178 -1.84 26.29 17.07
N VAL A 179 -2.01 26.45 18.39
CA VAL A 179 -2.44 25.39 19.33
C VAL A 179 -3.74 24.69 18.86
N SER A 180 -4.59 25.40 18.12
CA SER A 180 -5.79 24.87 17.46
C SER A 180 -5.48 23.77 16.42
N ARG A 181 -4.45 23.94 15.57
CA ARG A 181 -4.00 22.95 14.58
C ARG A 181 -3.43 21.72 15.28
N ILE A 182 -2.61 21.91 16.32
CA ILE A 182 -2.02 20.82 17.13
C ILE A 182 -3.12 19.98 17.81
N ARG A 183 -4.08 20.62 18.50
CA ARG A 183 -5.20 19.92 19.16
C ARG A 183 -6.08 19.16 18.16
N LYS A 184 -6.32 19.69 16.96
CA LYS A 184 -7.05 18.97 15.88
C LYS A 184 -6.30 17.70 15.44
N ARG A 185 -4.98 17.77 15.21
CA ARG A 185 -4.16 16.58 14.87
C ARG A 185 -4.19 15.54 16.00
N GLN A 186 -4.03 15.95 17.24
CA GLN A 186 -4.09 15.07 18.43
C GLN A 186 -5.46 14.38 18.58
N HIS A 187 -6.56 15.09 18.34
CA HIS A 187 -7.91 14.52 18.37
C HIS A 187 -8.10 13.46 17.28
N ALA A 188 -7.73 13.76 16.03
CA ALA A 188 -7.83 12.80 14.93
C ALA A 188 -6.97 11.54 15.17
N ALA A 189 -5.76 11.70 15.73
CA ALA A 189 -4.91 10.57 16.11
C ALA A 189 -5.57 9.69 17.19
N ARG A 190 -6.23 10.28 18.19
CA ARG A 190 -6.97 9.55 19.24
C ARG A 190 -8.18 8.79 18.67
N GLU A 191 -8.98 9.44 17.83
CA GLU A 191 -10.15 8.83 17.19
C GLU A 191 -9.77 7.63 16.30
N LEU A 192 -8.62 7.69 15.63
CA LEU A 192 -8.10 6.58 14.84
C LEU A 192 -7.50 5.47 15.71
N ALA A 193 -6.87 5.80 16.84
CA ALA A 193 -6.35 4.81 17.80
C ALA A 193 -7.46 3.95 18.43
N GLU A 194 -8.66 4.49 18.59
CA GLU A 194 -9.87 3.76 19.02
C GLU A 194 -10.42 2.82 17.93
N LYS A 195 -9.99 2.98 16.67
CA LYS A 195 -10.51 2.27 15.48
C LYS A 195 -9.43 1.42 14.78
N PRO A 196 -8.65 0.57 15.49
CA PRO A 196 -7.45 -0.08 14.92
C PRO A 196 -7.74 -0.97 13.70
N ARG A 197 -8.92 -1.61 13.65
CA ARG A 197 -9.33 -2.41 12.48
C ARG A 197 -9.50 -1.54 11.23
N PHE A 198 -10.05 -0.33 11.37
CA PHE A 198 -10.19 0.60 10.25
C PHE A 198 -8.81 1.04 9.72
N CYS A 199 -7.87 1.35 10.61
CA CYS A 199 -6.49 1.71 10.23
C CYS A 199 -5.80 0.58 9.44
N VAL A 200 -5.91 -0.67 9.89
CA VAL A 200 -5.34 -1.83 9.18
C VAL A 200 -6.03 -2.06 7.83
N GLU A 201 -7.35 -1.91 7.75
CA GLU A 201 -8.08 -2.06 6.48
C GLU A 201 -7.77 -0.92 5.49
N LEU A 202 -7.62 0.33 5.95
CA LEU A 202 -7.18 1.48 5.15
C LEU A 202 -5.76 1.30 4.60
N GLN A 203 -4.79 0.92 5.45
CA GLN A 203 -3.42 0.64 4.99
C GLN A 203 -3.36 -0.57 4.04
N THR A 204 -4.22 -1.57 4.22
CA THR A 204 -4.35 -2.70 3.29
C THR A 204 -4.78 -2.25 1.90
N LEU A 205 -5.71 -1.28 1.82
CA LEU A 205 -6.16 -0.70 0.55
C LEU A 205 -5.02 0.07 -0.13
N MET A 206 -4.31 0.94 0.60
CA MET A 206 -3.14 1.66 0.09
C MET A 206 -2.05 0.70 -0.42
N ALA A 207 -1.75 -0.36 0.33
CA ALA A 207 -0.81 -1.41 -0.08
C ALA A 207 -1.30 -2.27 -1.26
N SER A 208 -2.58 -2.16 -1.67
CA SER A 208 -3.11 -2.82 -2.87
C SER A 208 -3.06 -1.95 -4.13
N VAL A 209 -2.85 -0.64 -3.99
CA VAL A 209 -2.58 0.30 -5.10
C VAL A 209 -1.14 0.14 -5.60
N HIS A 210 -0.18 -0.12 -4.70
CA HIS A 210 1.23 -0.35 -5.03
C HIS A 210 1.66 -1.80 -4.67
N PRO A 211 1.15 -2.83 -5.39
CA PRO A 211 1.31 -4.22 -4.99
C PRO A 211 2.71 -4.78 -5.27
N GLY A 212 3.59 -4.72 -4.27
CA GLY A 212 4.92 -5.36 -4.30
C GLY A 212 6.10 -4.41 -4.45
N VAL A 213 5.85 -3.10 -4.57
CA VAL A 213 6.88 -2.06 -4.50
C VAL A 213 7.39 -1.96 -3.05
N PRO A 214 8.71 -2.04 -2.79
CA PRO A 214 9.32 -1.67 -1.51
C PRO A 214 8.91 -0.27 -1.03
N ARG A 215 9.05 0.02 0.27
CA ARG A 215 8.64 1.33 0.79
C ARG A 215 9.58 2.42 0.27
N SER A 216 10.88 2.15 0.17
CA SER A 216 11.90 2.92 -0.58
C SER A 216 11.45 3.25 -1.99
N GLN A 217 10.97 2.28 -2.76
CA GLN A 217 10.75 2.42 -4.21
C GLN A 217 9.41 3.09 -4.58
N ALA A 218 8.49 3.28 -3.63
CA ALA A 218 7.33 4.16 -3.81
C ALA A 218 7.68 5.66 -3.62
N SER A 219 8.88 6.06 -4.07
CA SER A 219 9.52 7.37 -3.84
C SER A 219 9.51 8.32 -5.03
N LYS A 220 9.39 7.83 -6.27
CA LYS A 220 9.11 8.69 -7.41
C LYS A 220 7.61 8.70 -7.73
N PRO A 221 6.95 9.88 -7.68
CA PRO A 221 5.81 10.09 -8.54
C PRO A 221 6.33 10.25 -9.98
N ASP A 222 6.29 9.17 -10.76
CA ASP A 222 6.03 9.36 -12.20
C ASP A 222 4.72 10.16 -12.30
N CYS A 223 4.69 11.19 -13.14
CA CYS A 223 3.64 12.21 -13.11
C CYS A 223 2.21 11.67 -13.33
N ASP A 224 2.06 10.44 -13.83
CA ASP A 224 0.79 9.72 -13.97
C ASP A 224 0.08 9.34 -12.65
N VAL A 225 0.77 9.14 -11.52
CA VAL A 225 0.12 8.47 -10.36
C VAL A 225 -0.94 9.32 -9.64
N GLY A 226 -0.95 10.65 -9.84
CA GLY A 226 -1.95 11.54 -9.24
C GLY A 226 -3.39 11.16 -9.60
N TRP A 227 -3.62 10.73 -10.84
CA TRP A 227 -4.92 10.31 -11.35
C TRP A 227 -5.46 9.04 -10.68
N ALA A 228 -4.58 8.15 -10.22
CA ALA A 228 -4.96 6.91 -9.55
C ALA A 228 -5.49 7.18 -8.12
N LEU A 229 -4.85 8.09 -7.39
CA LEU A 229 -5.28 8.50 -6.05
C LEU A 229 -6.64 9.20 -6.09
N HIS A 230 -6.84 10.14 -7.02
CA HIS A 230 -8.12 10.84 -7.18
C HIS A 230 -9.27 9.86 -7.50
N ARG A 231 -9.01 8.86 -8.36
CA ARG A 231 -10.00 7.83 -8.72
C ARG A 231 -10.27 6.83 -7.59
N ALA A 232 -9.30 6.56 -6.72
CA ALA A 232 -9.48 5.71 -5.54
C ALA A 232 -10.25 6.41 -4.41
N VAL A 233 -9.99 7.70 -4.18
CA VAL A 233 -10.75 8.52 -3.21
C VAL A 233 -12.19 8.71 -3.67
N ALA A 234 -12.42 8.97 -4.96
CA ALA A 234 -13.76 9.04 -5.55
C ALA A 234 -14.56 7.72 -5.53
N ALA A 235 -13.93 6.59 -5.16
CA ALA A 235 -14.58 5.28 -5.01
C ALA A 235 -14.93 4.93 -3.56
N LEU A 236 -14.68 5.83 -2.59
CA LEU A 236 -15.16 5.70 -1.22
C LEU A 236 -16.64 6.14 -1.12
N PRO A 237 -17.44 5.55 -0.20
CA PRO A 237 -18.81 6.00 0.03
C PRO A 237 -18.82 7.46 0.54
N PRO A 238 -19.88 8.25 0.25
CA PRO A 238 -19.92 9.71 0.42
C PRO A 238 -20.00 10.20 1.88
N PHE A 239 -19.58 9.39 2.85
CA PHE A 239 -19.62 9.68 4.29
C PHE A 239 -18.34 10.33 4.84
N LEU A 240 -17.38 10.68 3.96
CA LEU A 240 -16.25 11.52 4.31
C LEU A 240 -16.52 12.96 3.83
N PRO A 241 -16.49 13.98 4.71
CA PRO A 241 -16.57 15.37 4.29
C PRO A 241 -15.38 15.71 3.38
N ARG A 242 -15.57 16.65 2.44
CA ARG A 242 -14.53 17.06 1.51
C ARG A 242 -13.29 17.56 2.25
N LEU A 243 -12.11 17.24 1.70
CA LEU A 243 -10.80 17.58 2.28
C LEU A 243 -10.41 19.04 1.98
N GLU A 244 -11.28 19.99 2.35
CA GLU A 244 -11.11 21.44 2.13
C GLU A 244 -10.15 22.09 3.16
N TRP A 245 -9.19 21.31 3.69
CA TRP A 245 -8.24 21.72 4.75
C TRP A 245 -6.78 21.67 4.31
N ILE A 246 -6.51 21.71 3.00
CA ILE A 246 -5.16 21.79 2.42
C ILE A 246 -4.92 23.21 1.88
N ALA A 247 -5.05 24.18 2.80
CA ALA A 247 -4.66 25.59 2.73
C ALA A 247 -4.39 26.08 4.18
#